data_AF-A0A5A9EXG9-F1
#
_entry.id   AF-A0A5A9EXG9-F1
#
_cell.length_a   1.000
_cell.length_b   1.000
_cell.length_c   1.000
_cell.angle_alpha   90.00
_cell.angle_beta   90.00
_cell.angle_gamma   90.00
#
_symmetry.space_group_name_H-M   'P 1'
#
loop_
_entity.id
_entity.type
_entity.pdbx_description
1 polymer ?
#
loop_
_entity_poly.entity_id
_entity_poly.type
_entity_poly.pdbx_seq_one_letter_code
_entity_poly.pdbx_strand_id
1 'polypeptide(L)'
;MHSDATSRLIDAVVRTSRMLDAARREASEHFGEGARDGRKVTMLTDIRDLHDRIIRPIADSRQPIVREVGTVWFQEDIDLVHEMPRAIIHFTSLDTAEDAPRAYMTFHVGEDGTTSVSENFLTPVKTTAVRTCRLDDLDSETVAGMIDRFLAKAMQG
;
A
#
# COMPACT_ATOMS: atom_id res chain seq x y z
N MET A 1 -6.30 -15.78 27.66
CA MET A 1 -5.58 -16.94 27.09
C MET A 1 -5.94 -17.03 25.61
N HIS A 2 -5.00 -16.77 24.70
CA HIS A 2 -5.22 -17.09 23.28
C HIS A 2 -5.26 -18.61 23.11
N SER A 3 -6.16 -19.12 22.25
CA SER A 3 -6.21 -20.54 21.94
C SER A 3 -4.93 -20.96 21.20
N ASP A 4 -4.49 -22.21 21.39
CA ASP A 4 -3.30 -22.77 20.72
C ASP A 4 -3.35 -22.59 19.18
N ALA A 5 -4.54 -22.65 18.59
CA ALA A 5 -4.76 -22.37 17.17
C ALA A 5 -4.44 -20.91 16.79
N THR A 6 -4.82 -19.95 17.64
CA THR A 6 -4.54 -18.52 17.42
C THR A 6 -3.03 -18.24 17.50
N SER A 7 -2.33 -18.84 18.45
CA SER A 7 -0.87 -18.69 18.59
C SER A 7 -0.12 -19.27 17.39
N ARG A 8 -0.51 -20.45 16.90
CA ARG A 8 0.11 -21.04 15.69
C ARG A 8 -0.09 -20.19 14.45
N LEU A 9 -1.25 -19.55 14.32
CA LEU A 9 -1.57 -18.70 13.17
C LEU A 9 -0.75 -17.40 13.21
N ILE A 10 -0.60 -16.79 14.39
CA ILE A 10 0.29 -15.63 14.60
C ILE A 10 1.74 -16.01 14.24
N ASP A 11 2.24 -17.15 14.73
CA ASP A 11 3.60 -17.61 14.44
C ASP A 11 3.83 -17.88 12.95
N ALA A 12 2.82 -18.42 12.25
CA ALA A 12 2.89 -18.64 10.81
C ALA A 12 2.98 -17.31 10.06
N VAL A 13 2.16 -16.32 10.43
CA VAL A 13 2.20 -14.97 9.83
C VAL A 13 3.57 -14.33 10.05
N VAL A 14 4.07 -14.30 11.29
CA VAL A 14 5.37 -13.70 11.63
C VAL A 14 6.51 -14.36 10.84
N ARG A 15 6.49 -15.68 10.71
CA ARG A 15 7.51 -16.42 9.95
C ARG A 15 7.48 -16.07 8.47
N THR A 16 6.29 -16.05 7.87
CA THR A 16 6.11 -15.69 6.46
C THR A 16 6.53 -14.25 6.19
N SER A 17 6.21 -13.30 7.08
CA SER A 17 6.67 -11.91 6.97
C SER A 17 8.19 -11.80 6.96
N ARG A 18 8.89 -12.53 7.85
CA ARG A 18 10.36 -12.55 7.87
C ARG A 18 10.96 -13.14 6.60
N MET A 19 10.35 -14.20 6.06
CA MET A 19 10.80 -14.81 4.82
C MET A 19 10.61 -13.88 3.62
N LEU A 20 9.48 -13.17 3.56
CA LEU A 20 9.22 -12.13 2.56
C LEU A 20 10.23 -10.99 2.68
N ASP A 21 10.51 -10.50 3.89
CA ASP A 21 11.53 -9.47 4.12
C ASP A 21 12.93 -9.93 3.68
N ALA A 22 13.29 -11.19 3.94
CA ALA A 22 14.57 -11.76 3.51
C ALA A 22 14.65 -11.88 1.99
N ALA A 23 13.63 -12.45 1.33
CA ALA A 23 13.56 -12.54 -0.12
C ALA A 23 13.57 -11.15 -0.78
N ARG A 24 12.96 -10.15 -0.14
CA ARG A 24 12.97 -8.75 -0.59
C ARG A 24 14.36 -8.14 -0.52
N ARG A 25 15.12 -8.39 0.55
CA ARG A 25 16.53 -7.98 0.64
C ARG A 25 17.38 -8.65 -0.41
N GLU A 26 17.26 -9.96 -0.55
CA GLU A 26 17.99 -10.75 -1.55
C GLU A 26 17.70 -10.27 -2.98
N ALA A 27 16.43 -10.03 -3.33
CA ALA A 27 16.07 -9.46 -4.62
C ALA A 27 16.73 -8.09 -4.85
N SER A 28 16.81 -7.25 -3.82
CA SER A 28 17.48 -5.94 -3.91
C SER A 28 18.97 -6.05 -4.19
N GLU A 29 19.61 -7.07 -3.61
CA GLU A 29 21.02 -7.38 -3.85
C GLU A 29 21.20 -7.95 -5.26
N HIS A 30 20.30 -8.85 -5.71
CA HIS A 30 20.34 -9.50 -7.02
C HIS A 30 20.07 -8.54 -8.19
N PHE A 31 19.10 -7.62 -8.04
CA PHE A 31 18.90 -6.52 -8.99
C PHE A 31 20.06 -5.50 -8.97
N GLY A 32 21.01 -5.62 -8.03
CA GLY A 32 22.25 -4.85 -7.95
C GLY A 32 23.40 -5.39 -8.81
N GLU A 33 23.27 -6.58 -9.42
CA GLU A 33 24.29 -7.20 -10.27
C GLU A 33 24.01 -6.96 -11.77
N GLY A 34 24.40 -5.77 -12.24
CA GLY A 34 24.32 -5.36 -13.64
C GLY A 34 25.04 -4.03 -13.86
N ALA A 35 25.28 -3.62 -15.12
CA ALA A 35 25.86 -2.31 -15.42
C ALA A 35 25.00 -1.21 -14.78
N ARG A 36 25.50 -0.69 -13.65
CA ARG A 36 24.75 0.13 -12.70
C ARG A 36 24.18 1.36 -13.38
N ASP A 37 22.87 1.38 -13.58
CA ASP A 37 22.17 2.65 -13.58
C ASP A 37 21.92 3.02 -12.11
N GLY A 38 22.87 3.73 -11.49
CA GLY A 38 22.79 4.14 -10.09
C GLY A 38 21.50 4.90 -9.77
N ARG A 39 20.85 5.46 -10.80
CA ARG A 39 19.56 6.13 -10.70
C ARG A 39 18.41 5.18 -10.34
N LYS A 40 18.42 3.94 -10.87
CA LYS A 40 17.36 2.94 -10.61
C LYS A 40 17.41 2.38 -9.20
N VAL A 41 18.60 2.12 -8.67
CA VAL A 41 18.78 1.65 -7.28
C VAL A 41 18.34 2.70 -6.27
N THR A 42 18.70 3.97 -6.50
CA THR A 42 18.23 5.09 -5.68
C THR A 42 16.70 5.20 -5.72
N MET A 43 16.10 5.16 -6.91
CA MET A 43 14.64 5.21 -7.06
C MET A 43 13.92 4.09 -6.32
N LEU A 44 14.38 2.84 -6.43
CA LEU A 44 13.81 1.72 -5.69
C LEU A 44 13.93 1.90 -4.17
N THR A 45 15.03 2.49 -3.70
CA THR A 45 15.22 2.81 -2.29
C THR A 45 14.23 3.89 -1.85
N ASP A 46 14.09 4.97 -2.61
CA ASP A 46 13.19 6.08 -2.31
C ASP A 46 11.72 5.64 -2.29
N ILE A 47 11.31 4.79 -3.23
CA ILE A 47 9.96 4.20 -3.26
C ILE A 47 9.69 3.36 -2.02
N ARG A 48 10.67 2.55 -1.60
CA ARG A 48 10.53 1.73 -0.39
C ARG A 48 10.50 2.56 0.87
N ASP A 49 11.31 3.61 0.94
CA ASP A 49 11.29 4.56 2.05
C ASP A 49 9.91 5.24 2.14
N LEU A 50 9.33 5.67 1.01
CA LEU A 50 7.96 6.16 0.96
C LEU A 50 6.96 5.10 1.50
N HIS A 51 7.05 3.86 1.03
CA HIS A 51 6.13 2.80 1.43
C HIS A 51 6.22 2.48 2.93
N ASP A 52 7.42 2.20 3.42
CA ASP A 52 7.64 1.64 4.75
C ASP A 52 7.70 2.71 5.85
N ARG A 53 8.14 3.94 5.53
CA ARG A 53 8.28 5.02 6.51
C ARG A 53 7.11 5.99 6.52
N ILE A 54 6.34 6.06 5.42
CA ILE A 54 5.24 7.02 5.29
C ILE A 54 3.91 6.29 5.08
N ILE A 55 3.72 5.58 3.97
CA ILE A 55 2.39 5.06 3.59
C ILE A 55 1.89 4.01 4.59
N ARG A 56 2.68 2.97 4.87
CA ARG A 56 2.28 1.87 5.76
C ARG A 56 1.96 2.36 7.17
N PRO A 57 2.83 3.14 7.86
CA PRO A 57 2.50 3.65 9.20
C PRO A 57 1.22 4.49 9.24
N ILE A 58 0.98 5.29 8.19
CA ILE A 58 -0.24 6.08 8.09
C ILE A 58 -1.44 5.16 7.93
N ALA A 59 -1.43 4.23 6.98
CA ALA A 59 -2.53 3.27 6.78
C ALA A 59 -2.84 2.48 8.06
N ASP A 60 -1.82 1.94 8.73
CA ASP A 60 -1.97 1.18 9.98
C ASP A 60 -2.56 2.05 11.10
N SER A 61 -2.18 3.32 11.20
CA SER A 61 -2.74 4.26 12.19
C SER A 61 -4.22 4.60 11.97
N ARG A 62 -4.78 4.36 10.77
CA ARG A 62 -6.19 4.61 10.46
C ARG A 62 -7.09 3.41 10.80
N GLN A 63 -6.52 2.24 11.06
CA GLN A 63 -7.27 1.05 11.44
C GLN A 63 -8.21 1.27 12.65
N PRO A 64 -7.78 1.93 13.75
CA PRO A 64 -8.69 2.22 14.87
C PRO A 64 -9.81 3.20 14.53
N ILE A 65 -9.63 4.04 13.50
CA ILE A 65 -10.60 5.07 13.11
C ILE A 65 -11.75 4.44 12.31
N VAL A 66 -11.43 3.53 11.40
CA VAL A 66 -12.42 2.91 10.50
C VAL A 66 -13.07 1.65 11.08
N ARG A 67 -12.57 1.13 12.21
CA ARG A 67 -12.94 -0.19 12.76
C ARG A 67 -14.43 -0.44 12.95
N GLU A 68 -15.22 0.62 13.17
CA GLU A 68 -16.67 0.50 13.42
C GLU A 68 -17.48 0.36 12.11
N VAL A 69 -16.88 0.67 10.97
CA VAL A 69 -17.55 0.68 9.65
C VAL A 69 -16.85 -0.20 8.61
N GLY A 70 -15.58 -0.55 8.82
CA GLY A 70 -14.80 -1.30 7.86
C GLY A 70 -13.43 -1.71 8.39
N THR A 71 -12.59 -2.17 7.47
CA THR A 71 -11.18 -2.49 7.69
C THR A 71 -10.34 -1.79 6.64
N VAL A 72 -9.21 -1.20 7.06
CA VAL A 72 -8.18 -0.63 6.19
C VAL A 72 -6.90 -1.45 6.32
N TRP A 73 -6.23 -1.73 5.21
CA TRP A 73 -4.94 -2.41 5.26
C TRP A 73 -4.04 -2.01 4.09
N PHE A 74 -2.74 -2.16 4.33
CA PHE A 74 -1.69 -1.91 3.36
C PHE A 74 -1.28 -3.20 2.64
N GLN A 75 -1.06 -3.11 1.34
CA GLN A 75 -0.45 -4.13 0.50
C GLN A 75 0.64 -3.49 -0.36
N GLU A 76 1.78 -4.17 -0.48
CA GLU A 76 2.77 -3.89 -1.51
C GLU A 76 2.68 -4.96 -2.59
N ASP A 77 2.79 -4.55 -3.84
CA ASP A 77 2.79 -5.42 -5.02
C ASP A 77 3.81 -4.91 -6.05
N ILE A 78 4.13 -5.71 -7.06
CA ILE A 78 4.95 -5.30 -8.20
C ILE A 78 4.02 -5.01 -9.37
N ASP A 79 4.11 -3.81 -9.95
CA ASP A 79 3.42 -3.54 -11.20
C ASP A 79 4.09 -4.32 -12.34
N LEU A 80 3.44 -5.38 -12.81
CA LEU A 80 3.97 -6.28 -13.84
C LEU A 80 4.37 -5.59 -15.14
N VAL A 81 3.82 -4.40 -15.45
CA VAL A 81 4.16 -3.66 -16.66
C VAL A 81 5.47 -2.88 -16.52
N HIS A 82 5.73 -2.35 -15.33
CA HIS A 82 6.85 -1.45 -15.08
C HIS A 82 7.93 -2.08 -14.19
N GLU A 83 7.67 -3.28 -13.66
CA GLU A 83 8.51 -4.00 -12.69
C GLU A 83 8.86 -3.18 -11.43
N MET A 84 8.08 -2.12 -11.14
CA MET A 84 8.28 -1.23 -10.00
C MET A 84 7.32 -1.57 -8.85
N PRO A 85 7.78 -1.46 -7.58
CA PRO A 85 6.89 -1.60 -6.43
C PRO A 85 5.78 -0.56 -6.46
N ARG A 86 4.57 -0.99 -6.11
CA ARG A 86 3.41 -0.12 -5.87
C ARG A 86 2.84 -0.36 -4.48
N ALA A 87 2.42 0.71 -3.83
CA ALA A 87 1.71 0.64 -2.57
C ALA A 87 0.20 0.71 -2.83
N ILE A 88 -0.55 -0.16 -2.15
CA ILE A 88 -2.01 -0.24 -2.25
C ILE A 88 -2.60 -0.16 -0.84
N ILE A 89 -3.56 0.72 -0.65
CA ILE A 89 -4.33 0.86 0.58
C ILE A 89 -5.74 0.43 0.28
N HIS A 90 -6.20 -0.59 0.97
CA HIS A 90 -7.54 -1.14 0.79
C HIS A 90 -8.47 -0.63 1.87
N PHE A 91 -9.74 -0.44 1.52
CA PHE A 91 -10.85 -0.30 2.44
C PHE A 91 -11.93 -1.32 2.07
N THR A 92 -12.47 -2.01 3.06
CA THR A 92 -13.63 -2.88 2.90
C THR A 92 -14.60 -2.65 4.05
N SER A 93 -15.85 -2.37 3.71
CA SER A 93 -16.95 -2.24 4.67
C SER A 93 -17.15 -3.53 5.47
N LEU A 94 -17.62 -3.39 6.71
CA LEU A 94 -18.09 -4.53 7.51
C LEU A 94 -19.44 -5.08 7.01
N ASP A 95 -20.16 -4.30 6.19
CA ASP A 95 -21.38 -4.77 5.55
C ASP A 95 -21.07 -5.95 4.63
N THR A 96 -21.89 -6.99 4.76
CA THR A 96 -21.79 -8.22 3.97
C THR A 96 -22.66 -8.19 2.72
N ALA A 97 -23.46 -7.14 2.53
CA ALA A 97 -24.26 -6.93 1.33
C ALA A 97 -23.38 -6.94 0.06
N GLU A 98 -23.95 -7.37 -1.06
CA GLU A 98 -23.23 -7.48 -2.33
C GLU A 98 -22.71 -6.12 -2.83
N ASP A 99 -23.42 -5.05 -2.48
CA ASP A 99 -23.13 -3.65 -2.77
C ASP A 99 -22.33 -2.94 -1.66
N ALA A 100 -21.88 -3.67 -0.64
CA ALA A 100 -21.07 -3.10 0.43
C ALA A 100 -19.83 -2.37 -0.14
N PRO A 101 -19.52 -1.14 0.35
CA PRO A 101 -18.42 -0.35 -0.19
C PRO A 101 -17.07 -1.06 -0.12
N ARG A 102 -16.41 -1.14 -1.28
CA ARG A 102 -15.01 -1.60 -1.40
C ARG A 102 -14.24 -0.57 -2.19
N ALA A 103 -13.08 -0.19 -1.69
CA ALA A 103 -12.25 0.80 -2.35
C ALA A 103 -10.77 0.46 -2.17
N TYR A 104 -9.95 0.92 -3.10
CA TYR A 104 -8.51 0.88 -2.94
C TYR A 104 -7.83 2.11 -3.54
N MET A 105 -6.80 2.60 -2.87
CA MET A 105 -5.91 3.65 -3.33
C MET A 105 -4.58 3.04 -3.71
N THR A 106 -4.06 3.34 -4.90
CA THR A 106 -2.76 2.85 -5.37
C THR A 106 -1.80 4.00 -5.62
N PHE A 107 -0.61 3.92 -5.04
CA PHE A 107 0.54 4.76 -5.35
C PHE A 107 1.47 3.99 -6.29
N HIS A 108 1.67 4.52 -7.49
CA HIS A 108 2.57 3.95 -8.49
C HIS A 108 3.62 4.98 -8.88
N VAL A 109 4.90 4.63 -8.74
CA VAL A 109 6.02 5.52 -9.03
C VAL A 109 6.78 4.97 -10.23
N GLY A 110 6.84 5.78 -11.30
CA GLY A 110 7.63 5.46 -12.49
C GLY A 110 9.13 5.67 -12.27
N GLU A 111 9.95 5.12 -13.16
CA GLU A 111 11.43 5.23 -13.09
C GLU A 111 11.94 6.69 -13.11
N ASP A 112 11.16 7.61 -13.65
CA ASP A 112 11.46 9.04 -13.72
C ASP A 112 11.04 9.81 -12.44
N GLY A 113 10.50 9.12 -11.44
CA GLY A 113 9.96 9.69 -10.20
C GLY A 113 8.56 10.31 -10.34
N THR A 114 7.93 10.16 -11.51
CA THR A 114 6.53 10.57 -11.69
C THR A 114 5.64 9.57 -10.95
N THR A 115 4.86 10.08 -10.02
CA THR A 115 3.96 9.28 -9.18
C THR A 115 2.52 9.48 -9.58
N SER A 116 1.83 8.38 -9.89
CA SER A 116 0.40 8.33 -10.14
C SER A 116 -0.31 7.73 -8.93
N VAL A 117 -1.25 8.49 -8.36
CA VAL A 117 -2.11 8.05 -7.26
C VAL A 117 -3.51 7.85 -7.81
N SER A 118 -4.02 6.63 -7.72
CA SER A 118 -5.37 6.29 -8.18
C SER A 118 -6.27 5.91 -7.01
N GLU A 119 -7.47 6.46 -6.95
CA GLU A 119 -8.53 6.10 -6.00
C GLU A 119 -9.59 5.31 -6.77
N ASN A 120 -9.83 4.07 -6.40
CA ASN A 120 -10.79 3.19 -7.05
C ASN A 120 -11.90 2.83 -6.06
N PHE A 121 -13.14 3.18 -6.40
CA PHE A 121 -14.34 2.83 -5.64
C PHE A 121 -15.10 1.81 -6.46
N LEU A 122 -15.36 0.62 -5.92
CA LEU A 122 -15.90 -0.52 -6.67
C LEU A 122 -17.41 -0.63 -6.60
N THR A 123 -18.02 -0.13 -5.53
CA THR A 123 -19.45 -0.22 -5.22
C THR A 123 -19.91 1.08 -4.56
N PRO A 124 -21.11 1.61 -4.87
CA PRO A 124 -22.10 1.12 -5.85
C PRO A 124 -21.81 1.52 -7.32
N VAL A 125 -20.83 2.41 -7.58
CA VAL A 125 -20.41 2.80 -8.93
C VAL A 125 -18.91 2.68 -9.06
N LYS A 126 -18.43 1.95 -10.08
CA LYS A 126 -17.01 1.88 -10.40
C LYS A 126 -16.51 3.24 -10.85
N THR A 127 -15.75 3.92 -9.99
CA THR A 127 -15.10 5.19 -10.33
C THR A 127 -13.60 5.10 -10.04
N THR A 128 -12.81 5.73 -10.90
CA THR A 128 -11.36 5.83 -10.75
C THR A 128 -10.98 7.31 -10.86
N ALA A 129 -10.47 7.89 -9.78
CA ALA A 129 -9.86 9.21 -9.82
C ALA A 129 -8.33 9.05 -9.88
N VAL A 130 -7.65 9.75 -10.78
CA VAL A 130 -6.19 9.68 -10.91
C VAL A 130 -5.60 11.07 -10.71
N ARG A 131 -4.56 11.15 -9.88
CA ARG A 131 -3.72 12.34 -9.71
C ARG A 131 -2.28 11.97 -10.04
N THR A 132 -1.57 12.89 -10.69
CA THR A 132 -0.13 12.78 -10.93
C THR A 132 0.62 13.83 -10.11
N CYS A 133 1.76 13.45 -9.53
CA CYS A 133 2.65 14.30 -8.73
C CYS A 133 4.09 13.77 -8.83
N ARG A 134 5.06 14.45 -8.22
CA ARG A 134 6.42 13.93 -8.07
C ARG A 134 6.53 13.09 -6.79
N LEU A 135 7.43 12.11 -6.80
CA LEU A 135 7.77 11.33 -5.60
C LEU A 135 8.13 12.25 -4.42
N ASP A 136 8.93 13.28 -4.70
CA ASP A 136 9.41 14.25 -3.71
C ASP A 136 8.29 15.10 -3.10
N ASP A 137 7.09 15.13 -3.71
CA ASP A 137 5.93 15.85 -3.18
C ASP A 137 5.14 15.01 -2.14
N LEU A 138 5.51 13.74 -1.94
CA LEU A 138 4.78 12.79 -1.08
C LEU A 138 5.36 12.70 0.34
N ASP A 139 5.35 13.82 1.04
CA ASP A 139 5.63 13.84 2.47
C ASP A 139 4.49 13.21 3.32
N SER A 140 4.75 13.03 4.62
CA SER A 140 3.80 12.37 5.52
C SER A 140 2.48 13.11 5.66
N GLU A 141 2.47 14.45 5.63
CA GLU A 141 1.25 15.24 5.75
C GLU A 141 0.40 15.11 4.48
N THR A 142 1.05 15.19 3.32
CA THR A 142 0.41 15.05 2.02
C THR A 142 -0.22 13.67 1.85
N VAL A 143 0.54 12.61 2.18
CA VAL A 143 0.05 11.22 2.12
C VAL A 143 -1.08 11.00 3.12
N ALA A 144 -0.98 11.51 4.36
CA ALA A 144 -2.06 11.42 5.34
C ALA A 144 -3.34 12.08 4.84
N GLY A 145 -3.25 13.30 4.30
CA GLY A 145 -4.40 14.00 3.75
C GLY A 145 -5.02 13.30 2.53
N MET A 146 -4.22 12.61 1.71
CA MET A 146 -4.73 11.78 0.62
C MET A 146 -5.53 10.59 1.18
N ILE A 147 -4.95 9.84 2.11
CA ILE A 147 -5.56 8.64 2.70
C ILE A 147 -6.84 9.01 3.43
N ASP A 148 -6.84 10.08 4.23
CA ASP A 148 -8.01 10.52 4.98
C ASP A 148 -9.17 10.91 4.06
N ARG A 149 -8.89 11.62 2.95
CA ARG A 149 -9.91 11.93 1.93
C ARG A 149 -10.45 10.69 1.24
N PHE A 150 -9.57 9.75 0.91
CA PHE A 150 -9.95 8.48 0.28
C PHE A 150 -10.87 7.66 1.20
N LEU A 151 -10.49 7.50 2.47
CA LEU A 151 -11.30 6.78 3.44
C LEU A 151 -12.63 7.48 3.69
N ALA A 152 -12.64 8.82 3.80
CA ALA A 152 -13.87 9.59 3.95
C ALA A 152 -14.84 9.33 2.78
N LYS A 153 -14.36 9.32 1.53
CA LYS A 153 -15.19 8.97 0.36
C LYS A 153 -15.62 7.50 0.39
N ALA A 154 -14.73 6.58 0.75
CA ALA A 154 -15.02 5.15 0.77
C ALA A 154 -16.10 4.79 1.80
N MET A 155 -16.13 5.50 2.95
CA MET A 155 -17.14 5.34 3.99
C MET A 155 -18.47 6.04 3.67
N GLN A 156 -18.48 6.98 2.72
CA GLN A 156 -19.70 7.65 2.24
C GLN A 156 -20.46 6.87 1.16
N GLY A 157 -19.94 5.69 0.75
CA GLY A 157 -20.45 4.86 -0.35
C GLY A 157 -21.96 4.72 -0.38
#